data_AF-A0A7J8IJB4-F1
#
_entry.id   AF-A0A7J8IJB4-F1
#
_cell.length_a   1.000
_cell.length_b   1.000
_cell.length_c   1.000
_cell.angle_alpha   90.00
_cell.angle_beta   90.00
_cell.angle_gamma   90.00
#
_symmetry.space_group_name_H-M   'P 1'
#
loop_
_entity.id
_entity.type
_entity.pdbx_description
1 polymer ?
#
loop_
_entity_poly.entity_id
_entity_poly.type
_entity_poly.pdbx_seq_one_letter_code
_entity_poly.pdbx_strand_id
1 'polypeptide(L)'
;MPSEGRCWETLQALRSSDKGRLCYHRDWLLRGEDVLEECISVPKLSSYSGWVVDHVLPHKQENQSPSETSSSSRSAPALDQPSLIPTSSVRSLAFSPASPETPDGTKGKHESQHTESMVLQSSRGIKVEGCIRMYELVHRMKGTEGLRQWQEEQERKVRALSEMASEQLKRFDERKELKHHKEFQDLREVMERSSREALGQQEKLKAEHRHRAKILNLKLREAEQQRLRQAEQERLRREEGQGRLRSLYALQEEVLQLRQQLDASDRHRDLLKLDLSAFLTRGNQLCGLISGIIRAASENGFPSAEDQAVAERALQEMRDLLSDLQQEIARACEEKRRRDEEEAQAKRQGSLLQQGPEVHKASPAPSQGPAGKQNEDLQVKVQDSTMQWYQQLQEASGQCVLAFEGLTSSKDSQAKKIKMDLQKAATIPVSQISTIAGRSEALRTWLLAPFYYFLRLQIYLSVTFL
;
A
#
# COMPACT_ATOMS: atom_id res chain seq x y z
N MET A 1 -10.84 -29.09 8.23
CA MET A 1 -10.68 -29.45 6.81
C MET A 1 -11.92 -29.02 6.07
N PRO A 2 -11.91 -27.92 5.30
CA PRO A 2 -13.10 -27.46 4.58
C PRO A 2 -13.01 -27.91 3.12
N SER A 3 -13.48 -29.12 2.81
CA SER A 3 -13.43 -29.68 1.44
C SER A 3 -14.75 -30.24 0.92
N GLU A 4 -15.82 -30.25 1.72
CA GLU A 4 -17.08 -30.90 1.30
C GLU A 4 -17.91 -30.04 0.33
N GLY A 5 -17.84 -28.70 0.41
CA GLY A 5 -18.60 -27.81 -0.48
C GLY A 5 -18.05 -27.70 -1.90
N ARG A 6 -16.72 -27.72 -2.06
CA ARG A 6 -16.07 -27.49 -3.38
C ARG A 6 -16.11 -28.71 -4.31
N CYS A 7 -16.41 -29.89 -3.78
CA CYS A 7 -16.45 -31.14 -4.56
C CYS A 7 -17.66 -31.16 -5.51
N TRP A 8 -18.83 -30.73 -5.04
CA TRP A 8 -20.06 -30.75 -5.82
C TRP A 8 -20.08 -29.72 -6.95
N GLU A 9 -19.57 -28.51 -6.69
CA GLU A 9 -19.48 -27.44 -7.70
C GLU A 9 -18.51 -27.82 -8.82
N THR A 10 -17.40 -28.49 -8.49
CA THR A 10 -16.41 -28.97 -9.47
C THR A 10 -16.98 -30.11 -10.31
N LEU A 11 -17.72 -31.04 -9.70
CA LEU A 11 -18.40 -32.13 -10.42
C LEU A 11 -19.52 -31.62 -11.33
N GLN A 12 -20.27 -30.61 -10.88
CA GLN A 12 -21.32 -29.99 -11.67
C GLN A 12 -20.73 -29.18 -12.84
N ALA A 13 -19.62 -28.46 -12.61
CA ALA A 13 -18.87 -27.77 -13.66
C ALA A 13 -18.32 -28.75 -14.71
N LEU A 14 -17.75 -29.88 -14.28
CA LEU A 14 -17.28 -30.94 -15.18
C LEU A 14 -18.42 -31.55 -16.01
N ARG A 15 -19.57 -31.84 -15.39
CA ARG A 15 -20.76 -32.37 -16.09
C ARG A 15 -21.34 -31.39 -17.12
N SER A 16 -21.21 -30.09 -16.87
CA SER A 16 -21.67 -29.03 -17.79
C SER A 16 -20.66 -28.67 -18.89
N SER A 17 -19.39 -29.10 -18.75
CA SER A 17 -18.32 -28.86 -19.71
C SER A 17 -18.45 -29.74 -20.95
N ASP A 18 -18.09 -29.22 -22.12
CA ASP A 18 -18.09 -29.95 -23.40
C ASP A 18 -17.24 -31.24 -23.38
N LYS A 19 -16.28 -31.35 -22.45
CA LYS A 19 -15.47 -32.55 -22.23
C LYS A 19 -16.06 -33.56 -21.23
N GLY A 20 -16.99 -33.15 -20.37
CA GLY A 20 -17.66 -34.03 -19.40
C GLY A 20 -19.12 -34.33 -19.74
N ARG A 21 -19.65 -33.72 -20.80
CA ARG A 21 -20.95 -34.03 -21.40
C ARG A 21 -20.83 -35.30 -22.23
N LEU A 22 -20.84 -36.45 -21.56
CA LEU A 22 -20.87 -37.76 -22.21
C LEU A 22 -22.16 -37.89 -23.02
N CYS A 23 -22.05 -37.89 -24.34
CA CYS A 23 -23.16 -38.15 -25.26
C CYS A 23 -23.43 -39.65 -25.27
N TYR A 24 -24.39 -40.11 -24.46
CA TYR A 24 -24.93 -41.46 -24.62
C TYR A 24 -25.86 -41.45 -25.83
N HIS A 25 -25.48 -42.19 -26.89
CA HIS A 25 -26.35 -42.44 -28.02
C HIS A 25 -27.61 -43.16 -27.52
N ARG A 26 -28.77 -42.53 -27.73
CA ARG A 26 -30.08 -43.01 -27.22
C ARG A 26 -30.49 -44.38 -27.81
N ASP A 27 -29.81 -44.82 -28.85
CA ASP A 27 -30.03 -46.09 -29.55
C ASP A 27 -29.33 -47.28 -28.88
N TRP A 28 -28.49 -47.06 -27.86
CA TRP A 28 -27.76 -48.13 -27.16
C TRP A 28 -28.66 -48.96 -26.24
N LEU A 29 -29.67 -48.34 -25.62
CA LEU A 29 -30.66 -49.04 -24.79
C LEU A 29 -31.61 -49.93 -25.60
N LEU A 30 -31.74 -49.69 -26.90
CA LEU A 30 -32.61 -50.46 -27.80
C LEU A 30 -31.94 -51.75 -28.31
N ARG A 31 -30.60 -51.88 -28.18
CA ARG A 31 -29.83 -53.00 -28.74
C ARG A 31 -29.49 -54.09 -27.72
N GLY A 32 -29.81 -53.92 -26.44
CA GLY A 32 -29.75 -54.98 -25.43
C GLY A 32 -28.37 -55.62 -25.21
N GLU A 33 -27.29 -54.94 -25.55
CA GLU A 33 -25.92 -55.42 -25.34
C GLU A 33 -25.37 -54.81 -24.04
N ASP A 34 -25.04 -55.67 -23.08
CA ASP A 34 -24.57 -55.30 -21.74
C ASP A 34 -23.06 -54.98 -21.77
N VAL A 35 -22.73 -53.72 -22.02
CA VAL A 35 -21.36 -53.22 -22.24
C VAL A 35 -20.44 -53.40 -21.00
N LEU A 36 -21.02 -53.65 -19.82
CA LEU A 36 -20.24 -53.91 -18.60
C LEU A 36 -19.63 -55.32 -18.56
N GLU A 37 -20.12 -56.26 -19.37
CA GLU A 37 -19.57 -57.62 -19.45
C GLU A 37 -18.24 -57.66 -20.22
N GLU A 38 -18.05 -56.74 -21.17
CA GLU A 38 -16.83 -56.62 -21.96
C GLU A 38 -15.65 -56.06 -21.12
N CYS A 39 -15.94 -55.24 -20.11
CA CYS A 39 -14.95 -54.65 -19.19
C CYS A 39 -14.48 -55.59 -18.07
N ILE A 40 -15.17 -56.72 -17.86
CA ILE A 40 -14.80 -57.75 -16.87
C ILE A 40 -14.04 -58.91 -17.55
N SER A 41 -14.12 -59.01 -18.88
CA SER A 41 -13.43 -60.04 -19.64
C SER A 41 -11.94 -59.74 -19.85
N VAL A 42 -11.08 -60.75 -19.69
CA VAL A 42 -9.64 -60.66 -19.94
C VAL A 42 -9.42 -60.21 -21.39
N PRO A 43 -8.63 -59.16 -21.68
CA PRO A 43 -8.46 -58.67 -23.04
C PRO A 43 -7.87 -59.76 -23.92
N LYS A 44 -8.68 -60.23 -24.89
CA LYS A 44 -8.25 -61.20 -25.89
C LYS A 44 -7.49 -60.47 -26.99
N LEU A 45 -6.20 -60.78 -27.12
CA LEU A 45 -5.39 -60.31 -28.23
C LEU A 45 -5.98 -60.85 -29.55
N SER A 46 -6.04 -59.98 -30.57
CA SER A 46 -6.38 -60.36 -31.94
C SER A 46 -5.46 -61.49 -32.41
N SER A 47 -5.98 -62.45 -33.19
CA SER A 47 -5.22 -63.54 -33.82
C SER A 47 -4.06 -63.06 -34.71
N TYR A 48 -4.02 -61.76 -35.03
CA TYR A 48 -2.95 -61.11 -35.78
C TYR A 48 -1.80 -60.56 -34.91
N SER A 49 -1.91 -60.63 -33.58
CA SER A 49 -0.92 -60.06 -32.64
C SER A 49 0.43 -60.76 -32.63
N GLY A 50 0.52 -62.01 -33.08
CA GLY A 50 1.79 -62.73 -33.24
C GLY A 50 2.71 -62.14 -34.32
N TRP A 51 2.14 -61.58 -35.40
CA TRP A 51 2.91 -61.02 -36.51
C TRP A 51 3.70 -59.76 -36.13
N VAL A 52 3.16 -58.96 -35.19
CA VAL A 52 3.75 -57.68 -34.76
C VAL A 52 4.96 -57.90 -33.84
N VAL A 53 4.98 -58.96 -33.04
CA VAL A 53 6.10 -59.27 -32.14
C VAL A 53 7.35 -59.68 -32.92
N ASP A 54 7.19 -60.42 -34.02
CA ASP A 54 8.30 -60.88 -34.86
C ASP A 54 8.92 -59.77 -35.73
N HIS A 55 8.22 -58.66 -35.95
CA HIS A 55 8.64 -57.61 -36.90
C HIS A 55 9.06 -56.28 -36.23
N VAL A 56 8.93 -56.17 -34.90
CA VAL A 56 9.24 -54.94 -34.14
C VAL A 56 10.49 -55.07 -33.26
N LEU A 57 11.07 -56.26 -33.11
CA LEU A 57 12.32 -56.48 -32.37
C LEU A 57 13.44 -56.96 -33.31
N PRO A 58 14.43 -56.11 -33.66
CA PRO A 58 15.62 -56.55 -34.36
C PRO A 58 16.46 -57.48 -33.48
N HIS A 59 16.71 -58.68 -33.98
CA HIS A 59 17.65 -59.65 -33.45
C HIS A 59 19.04 -59.01 -33.25
N LYS A 60 19.42 -58.70 -32.01
CA LYS A 60 20.80 -58.35 -31.66
C LYS A 60 21.50 -59.57 -31.10
N GLN A 61 22.29 -60.19 -31.97
CA GLN A 61 23.25 -61.22 -31.65
C GLN A 61 24.42 -60.62 -30.85
N GLU A 62 24.76 -61.34 -29.81
CA GLU A 62 25.79 -61.16 -28.80
C GLU A 62 27.22 -61.18 -29.38
N ASN A 63 28.08 -60.25 -28.94
CA ASN A 63 29.52 -60.46 -28.74
C ASN A 63 30.16 -59.30 -27.94
N GLN A 64 30.40 -59.60 -26.66
CA GLN A 64 31.58 -59.33 -25.80
C GLN A 64 32.30 -57.95 -25.77
N SER A 65 32.53 -57.53 -24.52
CA SER A 65 33.09 -56.30 -23.89
C SER A 65 34.65 -56.25 -23.79
N PRO A 66 35.34 -55.36 -23.01
CA PRO A 66 35.02 -54.04 -22.37
C PRO A 66 36.16 -52.95 -22.48
N SER A 67 35.93 -51.79 -21.83
CA SER A 67 36.90 -50.80 -21.26
C SER A 67 37.53 -49.78 -22.24
N GLU A 68 37.78 -48.49 -21.92
CA GLU A 68 37.91 -47.75 -20.64
C GLU A 68 37.85 -46.21 -20.89
N THR A 69 37.35 -45.46 -19.89
CA THR A 69 37.64 -44.05 -19.49
C THR A 69 37.74 -42.91 -20.53
N SER A 70 36.94 -41.85 -20.36
CA SER A 70 37.42 -40.56 -19.80
C SER A 70 36.38 -39.44 -19.88
N SER A 71 36.31 -38.67 -18.79
CA SER A 71 35.65 -37.39 -18.59
C SER A 71 36.27 -36.25 -19.41
N SER A 72 35.50 -35.25 -19.86
CA SER A 72 35.67 -33.83 -19.49
C SER A 72 34.83 -32.84 -20.34
N SER A 73 34.29 -31.84 -19.63
CA SER A 73 34.10 -30.42 -19.98
C SER A 73 33.22 -29.99 -21.16
N ARG A 74 32.09 -29.35 -20.80
CA ARG A 74 31.83 -27.90 -20.93
C ARG A 74 32.39 -27.23 -22.20
N SER A 75 31.49 -26.86 -23.13
CA SER A 75 31.21 -25.47 -23.55
C SER A 75 30.29 -25.47 -24.80
N ALA A 76 29.17 -24.75 -24.72
CA ALA A 76 28.54 -24.09 -25.87
C ALA A 76 29.48 -22.96 -26.36
N PRO A 77 29.43 -22.43 -27.60
CA PRO A 77 28.20 -22.16 -28.37
C PRO A 77 28.32 -22.32 -29.91
N ALA A 78 27.20 -22.02 -30.57
CA ALA A 78 27.02 -21.80 -32.01
C ALA A 78 27.04 -23.05 -32.90
N LEU A 79 25.88 -23.34 -33.51
CA LEU A 79 25.82 -24.24 -34.66
C LEU A 79 24.96 -23.61 -35.75
N ASP A 80 25.66 -23.38 -36.85
CA ASP A 80 25.15 -23.06 -38.17
C ASP A 80 24.10 -24.07 -38.64
N GLN A 81 23.17 -23.54 -39.42
CA GLN A 81 22.29 -24.28 -40.31
C GLN A 81 23.16 -25.00 -41.37
N PRO A 82 23.00 -26.32 -41.54
CA PRO A 82 22.51 -26.80 -42.85
C PRO A 82 21.70 -28.10 -42.73
N SER A 83 20.45 -28.12 -43.19
CA SER A 83 19.70 -29.38 -43.36
C SER A 83 19.60 -29.74 -44.84
N LEU A 84 20.25 -30.86 -45.13
CA LEU A 84 20.39 -31.55 -46.40
C LEU A 84 19.03 -31.94 -47.00
N ILE A 85 18.87 -31.60 -48.28
CA ILE A 85 17.89 -32.16 -49.21
C ILE A 85 18.43 -33.52 -49.68
N PRO A 86 17.68 -34.62 -49.62
CA PRO A 86 17.95 -35.76 -50.47
C PRO A 86 17.31 -35.53 -51.84
N THR A 87 18.16 -35.20 -52.80
CA THR A 87 17.90 -35.31 -54.23
C THR A 87 17.59 -36.77 -54.57
N SER A 88 16.34 -37.07 -54.94
CA SER A 88 16.02 -38.36 -55.55
C SER A 88 16.56 -38.39 -56.98
N SER A 89 17.67 -39.11 -57.15
CA SER A 89 18.20 -39.52 -58.44
C SER A 89 17.18 -40.38 -59.18
N VAL A 90 16.73 -39.87 -60.32
CA VAL A 90 16.12 -40.64 -61.41
C VAL A 90 17.15 -41.68 -61.85
N ARG A 91 16.93 -42.95 -61.50
CA ARG A 91 17.63 -44.08 -62.12
C ARG A 91 16.63 -44.90 -62.89
N SER A 92 16.64 -44.64 -64.20
CA SER A 92 16.01 -45.45 -65.24
C SER A 92 16.43 -46.91 -65.08
N LEU A 93 15.47 -47.79 -64.78
CA LEU A 93 15.60 -49.23 -65.01
C LEU A 93 14.73 -49.54 -66.24
N ALA A 94 15.39 -49.49 -67.39
CA ALA A 94 14.87 -50.03 -68.62
C ALA A 94 14.76 -51.55 -68.48
N PHE A 95 13.53 -52.07 -68.54
CA PHE A 95 13.30 -53.47 -68.83
C PHE A 95 13.43 -53.66 -70.34
N SER A 96 14.58 -54.19 -70.79
CA SER A 96 14.68 -54.86 -72.08
C SER A 96 14.32 -56.35 -71.89
N PRO A 97 13.59 -56.96 -72.84
CA PRO A 97 13.15 -58.34 -72.73
C PRO A 97 14.31 -59.29 -73.04
N ALA A 98 14.55 -60.24 -72.16
CA ALA A 98 15.45 -61.36 -72.44
C ALA A 98 14.71 -62.40 -73.30
N SER A 99 15.22 -62.66 -74.50
CA SER A 99 14.89 -63.86 -75.28
C SER A 99 15.47 -65.12 -74.60
N PRO A 100 14.82 -66.29 -74.71
CA PRO A 100 15.38 -67.54 -74.19
C PRO A 100 16.04 -68.38 -75.30
N GLU A 101 17.26 -68.87 -75.05
CA GLU A 101 17.85 -70.05 -75.72
C GLU A 101 18.45 -71.01 -74.66
N THR A 102 17.76 -72.17 -74.53
CA THR A 102 18.14 -73.61 -74.28
C THR A 102 19.57 -74.02 -73.86
N PRO A 103 19.89 -75.28 -73.38
CA PRO A 103 19.15 -76.57 -73.43
C PRO A 103 19.27 -77.52 -72.17
N ASP A 104 18.64 -78.70 -72.29
CA ASP A 104 18.97 -80.01 -71.65
C ASP A 104 18.66 -80.23 -70.15
N GLY A 105 18.06 -81.32 -69.66
CA GLY A 105 17.58 -82.58 -70.24
C GLY A 105 17.64 -83.68 -69.17
N THR A 106 16.56 -84.41 -68.88
CA THR A 106 16.63 -85.83 -68.43
C THR A 106 15.33 -86.59 -68.70
N LYS A 107 15.37 -87.40 -69.76
CA LYS A 107 14.78 -88.73 -69.97
C LYS A 107 13.61 -89.19 -69.09
N GLY A 108 12.41 -89.17 -69.67
CA GLY A 108 11.29 -90.06 -69.37
C GLY A 108 10.73 -90.61 -70.68
N LYS A 109 11.10 -91.85 -71.00
CA LYS A 109 10.83 -92.55 -72.25
C LYS A 109 9.34 -92.94 -72.29
N HIS A 110 8.55 -92.30 -73.14
CA HIS A 110 7.31 -92.88 -73.66
C HIS A 110 7.08 -92.41 -75.09
N GLU A 111 7.10 -93.37 -76.00
CA GLU A 111 6.74 -93.22 -77.40
C GLU A 111 5.30 -92.72 -77.52
N SER A 112 5.12 -91.58 -78.20
CA SER A 112 3.99 -91.42 -79.11
C SER A 112 4.39 -90.41 -80.17
N GLN A 113 4.85 -90.93 -81.30
CA GLN A 113 4.80 -90.23 -82.56
C GLN A 113 3.35 -89.84 -82.82
N HIS A 114 3.01 -88.57 -82.71
CA HIS A 114 1.85 -88.02 -83.41
C HIS A 114 2.38 -87.26 -84.63
N THR A 115 2.79 -88.08 -85.60
CA THR A 115 2.52 -87.91 -87.03
C THR A 115 1.87 -86.57 -87.40
N GLU A 116 2.59 -85.75 -88.18
CA GLU A 116 1.97 -84.89 -89.18
C GLU A 116 0.95 -85.76 -89.92
N SER A 117 -0.32 -85.62 -89.55
CA SER A 117 -1.39 -86.27 -90.27
C SER A 117 -1.53 -85.50 -91.58
N MET A 118 -0.76 -85.91 -92.59
CA MET A 118 -1.12 -85.70 -94.00
C MET A 118 -2.43 -86.45 -94.27
N VAL A 119 -3.52 -85.99 -93.64
CA VAL A 119 -4.87 -86.33 -94.01
C VAL A 119 -5.18 -85.41 -95.16
N LEU A 120 -5.37 -85.99 -96.34
CA LEU A 120 -5.99 -85.36 -97.50
C LEU A 120 -7.16 -84.50 -97.02
N GLN A 121 -6.91 -83.20 -96.87
CA GLN A 121 -7.89 -82.28 -96.32
C GLN A 121 -9.00 -82.16 -97.36
N SER A 122 -10.18 -82.71 -97.04
CA SER A 122 -11.38 -82.45 -97.81
C SER A 122 -11.58 -80.94 -97.91
N SER A 123 -11.89 -80.42 -99.11
CA SER A 123 -12.18 -79.00 -99.34
C SER A 123 -13.29 -78.44 -98.42
N ARG A 124 -14.10 -79.34 -97.85
CA ARG A 124 -15.12 -79.04 -96.84
C ARG A 124 -14.55 -78.79 -95.45
N GLY A 125 -13.50 -79.49 -95.03
CA GLY A 125 -12.87 -79.32 -93.71
C GLY A 125 -12.13 -77.98 -93.57
N ILE A 126 -11.38 -77.58 -94.61
CA ILE A 126 -10.65 -76.30 -94.65
C ILE A 126 -11.61 -75.10 -94.53
N LYS A 127 -12.76 -75.15 -95.20
CA LYS A 127 -13.78 -74.09 -95.14
C LYS A 127 -14.39 -73.97 -93.74
N VAL A 128 -14.69 -75.09 -93.09
CA VAL A 128 -15.26 -75.08 -91.73
C VAL A 128 -14.25 -74.55 -90.71
N GLU A 129 -12.98 -74.95 -90.81
CA GLU A 129 -11.95 -74.44 -89.89
C GLU A 129 -11.66 -72.96 -90.09
N GLY A 130 -11.70 -72.47 -91.34
CA GLY A 130 -11.65 -71.03 -91.64
C GLY A 130 -12.80 -70.25 -90.98
N CYS A 131 -14.01 -70.81 -91.00
CA CYS A 131 -15.15 -70.22 -90.29
C CYS A 131 -14.93 -70.21 -88.76
N ILE A 132 -14.48 -71.32 -88.16
CA ILE A 132 -14.22 -71.41 -86.72
C ILE A 132 -13.20 -70.34 -86.27
N ARG A 133 -12.07 -70.21 -86.98
CA ARG A 133 -11.05 -69.20 -86.68
C ARG A 133 -11.58 -67.77 -86.79
N MET A 134 -12.44 -67.50 -87.77
CA MET A 134 -13.09 -66.19 -87.91
C MET A 134 -14.01 -65.88 -86.72
N TYR A 135 -14.83 -66.85 -86.30
CA TYR A 135 -15.69 -66.70 -85.12
C TYR A 135 -14.87 -66.50 -83.85
N GLU A 136 -13.81 -67.28 -83.64
CA GLU A 136 -12.89 -67.11 -82.51
C GLU A 136 -12.25 -65.73 -82.50
N LEU A 137 -11.80 -65.23 -83.65
CA LEU A 137 -11.22 -63.89 -83.77
C LEU A 137 -12.25 -62.80 -83.42
N VAL A 138 -13.46 -62.89 -83.95
CA VAL A 138 -14.54 -61.94 -83.65
C VAL A 138 -14.90 -61.96 -82.17
N HIS A 139 -15.00 -63.15 -81.55
CA HIS A 139 -15.28 -63.29 -80.12
C HIS A 139 -14.13 -62.79 -79.25
N ARG A 140 -12.87 -63.01 -79.65
CA ARG A 140 -11.69 -62.45 -78.98
C ARG A 140 -11.71 -60.92 -79.03
N MET A 141 -11.92 -60.33 -80.21
CA MET A 141 -11.99 -58.87 -80.38
C MET A 141 -13.14 -58.27 -79.55
N LYS A 142 -14.32 -58.92 -79.55
CA LYS A 142 -15.47 -58.49 -78.74
C LYS A 142 -15.18 -58.59 -77.24
N GLY A 143 -14.48 -59.64 -76.80
CA GLY A 143 -14.05 -59.81 -75.41
C GLY A 143 -13.03 -58.75 -74.97
N THR A 144 -12.02 -58.47 -75.80
CA THR A 144 -11.00 -57.45 -75.52
C THR A 144 -11.59 -56.03 -75.50
N GLU A 145 -12.52 -55.73 -76.41
CA GLU A 145 -13.18 -54.44 -76.45
C GLU A 145 -14.14 -54.24 -75.28
N GLY A 146 -14.89 -55.29 -74.90
CA GLY A 146 -15.72 -55.26 -73.69
C GLY A 146 -14.89 -55.05 -72.41
N LEU A 147 -13.72 -55.69 -72.31
CA LEU A 147 -12.79 -55.48 -71.19
C LEU A 147 -12.24 -54.05 -71.18
N ARG A 148 -11.87 -53.50 -72.35
CA ARG A 148 -11.42 -52.11 -72.48
C ARG A 148 -12.50 -51.13 -72.01
N GLN A 149 -13.72 -51.28 -72.50
CA GLN A 149 -14.85 -50.42 -72.11
C GLN A 149 -15.12 -50.50 -70.61
N TRP A 150 -15.11 -51.71 -70.05
CA TRP A 150 -15.24 -51.89 -68.61
C TRP A 150 -14.12 -51.21 -67.84
N GLN A 151 -12.86 -51.35 -68.26
CA GLN A 151 -11.72 -50.68 -67.64
C GLN A 151 -11.86 -49.16 -67.69
N GLU A 152 -12.21 -48.59 -68.85
CA GLU A 152 -12.40 -47.14 -69.00
C GLU A 152 -13.54 -46.62 -68.11
N GLU A 153 -14.62 -47.38 -67.94
CA GLU A 153 -15.70 -47.04 -67.02
C GLU A 153 -15.25 -47.04 -65.56
N GLN A 154 -14.45 -48.03 -65.15
CA GLN A 154 -13.88 -48.06 -63.80
C GLN A 154 -12.91 -46.90 -63.58
N GLU A 155 -12.02 -46.64 -64.53
CA GLU A 155 -11.10 -45.51 -64.47
C GLU A 155 -11.83 -44.17 -64.42
N ARG A 156 -12.92 -44.00 -65.19
CA ARG A 156 -13.76 -42.79 -65.13
C ARG A 156 -14.38 -42.61 -63.75
N LYS A 157 -14.91 -43.69 -63.14
CA LYS A 157 -15.46 -43.65 -61.78
C LYS A 157 -14.39 -43.33 -60.73
N VAL A 158 -13.22 -43.97 -60.81
CA VAL A 158 -12.10 -43.73 -59.90
C VAL A 158 -11.59 -42.29 -60.03
N ARG A 159 -11.46 -41.77 -61.25
CA ARG A 159 -11.09 -40.37 -61.50
C ARG A 159 -12.07 -39.40 -60.86
N ALA A 160 -13.38 -39.58 -61.09
CA ALA A 160 -14.40 -38.72 -60.49
C ALA A 160 -14.39 -38.76 -58.96
N LEU A 161 -14.17 -39.93 -58.35
CA LEU A 161 -14.05 -40.06 -56.89
C LEU A 161 -12.77 -39.39 -56.36
N SER A 162 -11.64 -39.56 -57.05
CA SER A 162 -10.38 -38.92 -56.69
C SER A 162 -10.46 -37.40 -56.80
N GLU A 163 -11.07 -36.87 -57.87
CA GLU A 163 -11.29 -35.44 -58.05
C GLU A 163 -12.14 -34.88 -56.91
N MET A 164 -13.26 -35.53 -56.59
CA MET A 164 -14.13 -35.14 -55.48
C MET A 164 -13.39 -35.17 -54.14
N ALA A 165 -12.63 -36.23 -53.85
CA ALA A 165 -11.83 -36.33 -52.63
C ALA A 165 -10.77 -35.22 -52.53
N SER A 166 -10.09 -34.92 -53.65
CA SER A 166 -9.10 -33.85 -53.70
C SER A 166 -9.71 -32.47 -53.49
N GLU A 167 -10.91 -32.21 -54.01
CA GLU A 167 -11.61 -30.95 -53.76
C GLU A 167 -12.06 -30.82 -52.30
N GLN A 168 -12.53 -31.91 -51.69
CA GLN A 168 -12.89 -31.88 -50.26
C GLN A 168 -11.68 -31.58 -49.38
N LEU A 169 -10.52 -32.15 -49.72
CA LEU A 169 -9.26 -31.85 -49.03
C LEU A 169 -8.86 -30.38 -49.19
N LYS A 170 -8.89 -29.84 -50.43
CA LYS A 170 -8.62 -28.42 -50.67
C LYS A 170 -9.54 -27.50 -49.87
N ARG A 171 -10.85 -27.76 -49.87
CA ARG A 171 -11.83 -26.99 -49.06
C ARG A 171 -11.58 -27.10 -47.56
N PHE A 172 -11.04 -28.23 -47.10
CA PHE A 172 -10.66 -28.40 -45.70
C PHE A 172 -9.41 -27.57 -45.35
N ASP A 173 -8.39 -27.62 -46.20
CA ASP A 173 -7.15 -26.88 -46.02
C ASP A 173 -7.39 -25.37 -46.07
N GLU A 174 -8.17 -24.87 -47.04
CA GLU A 174 -8.57 -23.45 -47.12
C GLU A 174 -9.28 -22.97 -45.85
N ARG A 175 -10.22 -23.77 -45.32
CA ARG A 175 -10.92 -23.42 -44.06
C ARG A 175 -9.97 -23.41 -42.87
N LYS A 176 -9.02 -24.32 -42.82
CA LYS A 176 -8.00 -24.39 -41.77
C LYS A 176 -7.07 -23.18 -41.84
N GLU A 177 -6.61 -22.81 -43.03
CA GLU A 177 -5.77 -21.63 -43.25
C GLU A 177 -6.50 -20.34 -42.87
N LEU A 178 -7.75 -20.15 -43.30
CA LEU A 178 -8.55 -18.98 -42.92
C LEU A 178 -8.74 -18.88 -41.41
N LYS A 179 -8.99 -20.01 -40.73
CA LYS A 179 -9.09 -20.05 -39.28
C LYS A 179 -7.79 -19.62 -38.61
N HIS A 180 -6.65 -20.14 -39.05
CA HIS A 180 -5.35 -19.75 -38.50
C HIS A 180 -5.04 -18.27 -38.74
N HIS A 181 -5.29 -17.75 -39.96
CA HIS A 181 -5.09 -16.33 -40.25
C HIS A 181 -5.92 -15.44 -39.32
N LYS A 182 -7.18 -15.81 -39.08
CA LYS A 182 -8.05 -15.11 -38.14
C LYS A 182 -7.50 -15.18 -36.72
N GLU A 183 -7.12 -16.35 -36.22
CA GLU A 183 -6.53 -16.52 -34.88
C GLU A 183 -5.26 -15.69 -34.70
N PHE A 184 -4.39 -15.65 -35.71
CA PHE A 184 -3.18 -14.83 -35.71
C PHE A 184 -3.50 -13.33 -35.72
N GLN A 185 -4.51 -12.91 -36.47
CA GLN A 185 -4.96 -11.51 -36.49
C GLN A 185 -5.54 -11.11 -35.12
N ASP A 186 -6.45 -11.92 -34.58
CA ASP A 186 -7.05 -11.71 -33.27
C ASP A 186 -5.96 -11.60 -32.18
N LEU A 187 -4.96 -12.48 -32.22
CA LEU A 187 -3.84 -12.44 -31.28
C LEU A 187 -3.00 -11.17 -31.42
N ARG A 188 -2.69 -10.74 -32.64
CA ARG A 188 -1.96 -9.49 -32.90
C ARG A 188 -2.73 -8.29 -32.35
N GLU A 189 -4.03 -8.22 -32.59
CA GLU A 189 -4.86 -7.12 -32.09
C GLU A 189 -4.93 -7.10 -30.56
N VAL A 190 -5.06 -8.25 -29.91
CA VAL A 190 -5.05 -8.35 -28.45
C VAL A 190 -3.71 -7.88 -27.89
N MET A 191 -2.60 -8.29 -28.50
CA MET A 191 -1.27 -7.87 -28.11
C MET A 191 -1.10 -6.35 -28.28
N GLU A 192 -1.51 -5.77 -29.41
CA GLU A 192 -1.46 -4.33 -29.64
C GLU A 192 -2.33 -3.55 -28.65
N ARG A 193 -3.55 -4.02 -28.38
CA ARG A 193 -4.45 -3.44 -27.38
C ARG A 193 -3.82 -3.46 -25.99
N SER A 194 -3.30 -4.61 -25.56
CA SER A 194 -2.65 -4.76 -24.26
C SER A 194 -1.40 -3.86 -24.11
N SER A 195 -0.62 -3.71 -25.19
CA SER A 195 0.55 -2.82 -25.22
C SER A 195 0.14 -1.35 -25.09
N ARG A 196 -0.88 -0.92 -25.85
CA ARG A 196 -1.42 0.46 -25.76
C ARG A 196 -1.99 0.74 -24.38
N GLU A 197 -2.72 -0.20 -23.81
CA GLU A 197 -3.26 -0.08 -22.44
C GLU A 197 -2.13 0.02 -21.42
N ALA A 198 -1.12 -0.84 -21.49
CA ALA A 198 0.03 -0.82 -20.58
C ALA A 198 0.81 0.51 -20.67
N LEU A 199 1.05 1.01 -21.89
CA LEU A 199 1.66 2.32 -22.11
C LEU A 199 0.80 3.44 -21.53
N GLY A 200 -0.51 3.42 -21.77
CA GLY A 200 -1.45 4.39 -21.21
C GLY A 200 -1.47 4.39 -19.68
N GLN A 201 -1.40 3.22 -19.04
CA GLN A 201 -1.28 3.13 -17.57
C GLN A 201 0.06 3.69 -17.08
N GLN A 202 1.15 3.40 -17.79
CA GLN A 202 2.47 3.94 -17.45
C GLN A 202 2.49 5.47 -17.54
N GLU A 203 1.87 6.05 -18.56
CA GLU A 203 1.75 7.50 -18.73
C GLU A 203 0.91 8.14 -17.64
N LYS A 204 -0.22 7.51 -17.26
CA LYS A 204 -1.03 7.95 -16.12
C LYS A 204 -0.23 8.01 -14.82
N LEU A 205 0.53 6.95 -14.53
CA LEU A 205 1.41 6.92 -13.35
C LEU A 205 2.47 8.01 -13.40
N LYS A 206 3.13 8.21 -14.55
CA LYS A 206 4.10 9.31 -14.75
C LYS A 206 3.46 10.69 -14.53
N ALA A 207 2.24 10.90 -15.03
CA ALA A 207 1.51 12.15 -14.84
C ALA A 207 1.13 12.37 -13.37
N GLU A 208 0.70 11.32 -12.67
CA GLU A 208 0.39 11.37 -11.25
C GLU A 208 1.63 11.69 -10.41
N HIS A 209 2.77 11.05 -10.68
CA HIS A 209 4.03 11.36 -10.01
C HIS A 209 4.45 12.83 -10.24
N ARG A 210 4.32 13.34 -11.47
CA ARG A 210 4.57 14.77 -11.77
C ARG A 210 3.61 15.67 -11.00
N HIS A 211 2.33 15.30 -10.89
CA HIS A 211 1.35 16.07 -10.14
C HIS A 211 1.66 16.09 -8.64
N ARG A 212 1.97 14.93 -8.05
CA ARG A 212 2.41 14.82 -6.65
C ARG A 212 3.67 15.66 -6.39
N ALA A 213 4.65 15.64 -7.30
CA ALA A 213 5.85 16.46 -7.20
C ALA A 213 5.53 17.96 -7.27
N LYS A 214 4.58 18.40 -8.11
CA LYS A 214 4.11 19.80 -8.13
C LYS A 214 3.49 20.22 -6.80
N ILE A 215 2.64 19.36 -6.21
CA ILE A 215 2.02 19.63 -4.90
C ILE A 215 3.09 19.76 -3.82
N LEU A 216 4.06 18.86 -3.77
CA LEU A 216 5.14 18.92 -2.78
C LEU A 216 5.99 20.18 -2.93
N ASN A 217 6.31 20.59 -4.16
CA ASN A 217 7.03 21.84 -4.41
C ASN A 217 6.23 23.07 -3.96
N LEU A 218 4.90 23.08 -4.16
CA LEU A 218 4.04 24.15 -3.66
C LEU A 218 4.04 24.22 -2.13
N LYS A 219 3.86 23.07 -1.46
CA LYS A 219 3.91 23.00 0.01
C LYS A 219 5.26 23.44 0.58
N LEU A 220 6.36 23.09 -0.09
CA LEU A 220 7.70 23.52 0.30
C LEU A 220 7.82 25.06 0.22
N ARG A 221 7.38 25.66 -0.89
CA ARG A 221 7.39 27.13 -1.06
C ARG A 221 6.50 27.83 -0.03
N GLU A 222 5.32 27.28 0.26
CA GLU A 222 4.43 27.81 1.28
C GLU A 222 5.07 27.74 2.68
N ALA A 223 5.72 26.62 3.01
CA ALA A 223 6.44 26.46 4.27
C ALA A 223 7.63 27.43 4.39
N GLU A 224 8.38 27.65 3.31
CA GLU A 224 9.45 28.64 3.26
C GLU A 224 8.90 30.07 3.45
N GLN A 225 7.81 30.42 2.79
CA GLN A 225 7.16 31.72 2.98
C GLN A 225 6.65 31.91 4.41
N GLN A 226 6.06 30.88 5.02
CA GLN A 226 5.64 30.92 6.42
C GLN A 226 6.83 31.12 7.35
N ARG A 227 7.94 30.40 7.12
CA ARG A 227 9.18 30.56 7.88
C ARG A 227 9.73 31.99 7.76
N LEU A 228 9.72 32.57 6.56
CA LEU A 228 10.16 33.94 6.34
C LEU A 228 9.28 34.95 7.08
N ARG A 229 7.95 34.83 6.99
CA ARG A 229 7.01 35.68 7.74
C ARG A 229 7.21 35.57 9.26
N GLN A 230 7.44 34.36 9.77
CA GLN A 230 7.73 34.15 11.19
C GLN A 230 9.06 34.80 11.58
N ALA A 231 10.10 34.61 10.77
CA ALA A 231 11.41 35.22 11.02
C ALA A 231 11.34 36.75 10.98
N GLU A 232 10.58 37.35 10.05
CA GLU A 232 10.32 38.79 10.00
C GLU A 232 9.54 39.29 11.22
N GLN A 233 8.47 38.59 11.62
CA GLN A 233 7.72 38.93 12.83
C GLN A 233 8.58 38.84 14.09
N GLU A 234 9.41 37.80 14.21
CA GLU A 234 10.36 37.70 15.32
C GLU A 234 11.41 38.81 15.24
N ARG A 235 11.90 39.17 14.05
CA ARG A 235 12.84 40.29 13.87
C ARG A 235 12.21 41.59 14.37
N LEU A 236 10.97 41.88 13.97
CA LEU A 236 10.22 43.05 14.43
C LEU A 236 10.02 43.01 15.96
N ARG A 237 9.60 41.88 16.54
CA ARG A 237 9.48 41.75 18.01
C ARG A 237 10.81 42.00 18.73
N ARG A 238 11.92 41.52 18.18
CA ARG A 238 13.26 41.76 18.74
C ARG A 238 13.64 43.24 18.63
N GLU A 239 13.45 43.86 17.48
CA GLU A 239 13.74 45.28 17.25
C GLU A 239 12.90 46.19 18.16
N GLU A 240 11.60 45.95 18.27
CA GLU A 240 10.73 46.64 19.21
C GLU A 240 11.20 46.43 20.65
N GLY A 241 11.45 45.18 21.03
CA GLY A 241 11.96 44.83 22.35
C GLY A 241 13.26 45.56 22.72
N GLN A 242 14.20 45.66 21.78
CA GLN A 242 15.43 46.43 21.95
C GLN A 242 15.16 47.94 22.08
N GLY A 243 14.19 48.47 21.32
CA GLY A 243 13.73 49.85 21.47
C GLY A 243 13.17 50.13 22.85
N ARG A 244 12.30 49.25 23.35
CA ARG A 244 11.70 49.36 24.69
C ARG A 244 12.73 49.25 25.79
N LEU A 245 13.71 48.34 25.66
CA LEU A 245 14.80 48.23 26.62
C LEU A 245 15.65 49.51 26.70
N ARG A 246 15.97 50.13 25.55
CA ARG A 246 16.65 51.43 25.53
C ARG A 246 15.82 52.52 26.22
N SER A 247 14.50 52.51 26.01
CA SER A 247 13.58 53.43 26.69
C SER A 247 13.58 53.21 28.21
N LEU A 248 13.59 51.95 28.68
CA LEU A 248 13.64 51.63 30.10
C LEU A 248 14.93 52.13 30.77
N TYR A 249 16.08 52.03 30.10
CA TYR A 249 17.32 52.60 30.61
C TYR A 249 17.25 54.13 30.70
N ALA A 250 16.67 54.81 29.72
CA ALA A 250 16.44 56.25 29.78
C ALA A 250 15.50 56.64 30.96
N LEU A 251 14.41 55.88 31.15
CA LEU A 251 13.50 56.07 32.29
C LEU A 251 14.22 55.83 33.64
N GLN A 252 15.09 54.82 33.72
CA GLN A 252 15.89 54.54 34.91
C GLN A 252 16.80 55.73 35.25
N GLU A 253 17.47 56.30 34.24
CA GLU A 253 18.29 57.50 34.41
C GLU A 253 17.47 58.70 34.89
N GLU A 254 16.30 58.95 34.30
CA GLU A 254 15.39 60.03 34.73
C GLU A 254 14.93 59.84 36.19
N VAL A 255 14.47 58.64 36.56
CA VAL A 255 14.02 58.35 37.93
C VAL A 255 15.18 58.49 38.94
N LEU A 256 16.39 58.11 38.57
CA LEU A 256 17.59 58.33 39.38
C LEU A 256 17.93 59.82 39.54
N GLN A 257 17.76 60.64 38.50
CA GLN A 257 17.96 62.09 38.58
C GLN A 257 16.92 62.75 39.50
N LEU A 258 15.65 62.40 39.34
CA LEU A 258 14.57 62.87 40.22
C LEU A 258 14.80 62.42 41.67
N ARG A 259 15.29 61.20 41.87
CA ARG A 259 15.69 60.70 43.18
C ARG A 259 16.78 61.57 43.82
N GLN A 260 17.81 61.92 43.07
CA GLN A 260 18.88 62.80 43.58
C GLN A 260 18.34 64.18 43.97
N GLN A 261 17.35 64.72 43.25
CA GLN A 261 16.65 65.96 43.64
C GLN A 261 15.86 65.78 44.94
N LEU A 262 15.24 64.62 45.14
CA LEU A 262 14.53 64.26 46.36
C LEU A 262 15.50 64.18 47.56
N ASP A 263 16.67 63.55 47.36
CA ASP A 263 17.72 63.46 48.39
C ASP A 263 18.33 64.85 48.70
N ALA A 264 18.48 65.75 47.71
CA ALA A 264 18.96 67.12 47.94
C ALA A 264 18.00 67.97 48.79
N SER A 265 16.71 67.62 48.80
CA SER A 265 15.68 68.26 49.61
C SER A 265 15.79 67.92 51.11
N ASP A 266 16.67 66.99 51.49
CA ASP A 266 17.01 66.67 52.90
C ASP A 266 17.60 67.86 53.68
N ARG A 267 18.06 68.89 52.99
CA ARG A 267 18.43 70.18 53.61
C ARG A 267 17.27 70.89 54.29
N HIS A 268 16.02 70.55 53.94
CA HIS A 268 14.80 71.11 54.53
C HIS A 268 14.21 70.22 55.63
N ARG A 269 14.94 69.18 56.07
CA ARG A 269 14.48 68.23 57.09
C ARG A 269 14.09 68.90 58.42
N ASP A 270 14.80 69.96 58.81
CA ASP A 270 14.50 70.68 60.06
C ASP A 270 13.28 71.62 59.96
N LEU A 271 12.86 71.95 58.74
CA LEU A 271 11.68 72.79 58.46
C LEU A 271 10.39 71.96 58.37
N LEU A 272 10.50 70.72 57.89
CA LEU A 272 9.37 69.84 57.65
C LEU A 272 8.97 69.11 58.94
N LYS A 273 7.69 69.20 59.30
CA LYS A 273 7.11 68.39 60.40
C LYS A 273 6.70 66.98 59.95
N LEU A 274 6.69 66.73 58.63
CA LEU A 274 6.29 65.47 58.02
C LEU A 274 7.46 64.49 57.90
N ASP A 275 7.14 63.20 57.80
CA ASP A 275 8.10 62.10 57.57
C ASP A 275 8.71 62.18 56.16
N LEU A 276 9.78 62.97 56.03
CA LEU A 276 10.63 63.01 54.83
C LEU A 276 11.16 61.59 54.47
N SER A 277 11.33 60.73 55.47
CA SER A 277 11.70 59.32 55.30
C SER A 277 10.68 58.52 54.46
N ALA A 278 9.39 58.87 54.48
CA ALA A 278 8.35 58.19 53.69
C ALA A 278 8.51 58.48 52.19
N PHE A 279 8.81 59.74 51.82
CA PHE A 279 9.11 60.12 50.43
C PHE A 279 10.38 59.43 49.93
N LEU A 280 11.45 59.43 50.74
CA LEU A 280 12.70 58.76 50.41
C LEU A 280 12.54 57.23 50.33
N THR A 281 11.72 56.59 51.15
CA THR A 281 11.50 55.14 51.03
C THR A 281 10.68 54.81 49.79
N ARG A 282 9.63 55.58 49.49
CA ARG A 282 8.84 55.40 48.27
C ARG A 282 9.66 55.62 47.01
N GLY A 283 10.48 56.66 46.94
CA GLY A 283 11.36 56.89 45.80
C GLY A 283 12.33 55.73 45.55
N ASN A 284 12.87 55.12 46.62
CA ASN A 284 13.74 53.94 46.49
C ASN A 284 12.98 52.72 45.97
N GLN A 285 11.72 52.55 46.36
CA GLN A 285 10.87 51.48 45.82
C GLN A 285 10.65 51.68 44.32
N LEU A 286 10.38 52.90 43.86
CA LEU A 286 10.20 53.21 42.43
C LEU A 286 11.47 52.94 41.61
N CYS A 287 12.65 53.34 42.12
CA CYS A 287 13.92 52.98 41.50
C CYS A 287 14.11 51.45 41.44
N GLY A 288 13.81 50.75 42.53
CA GLY A 288 13.90 49.30 42.61
C GLY A 288 12.93 48.57 41.67
N LEU A 289 11.74 49.13 41.44
CA LEU A 289 10.75 48.60 40.49
C LEU A 289 11.29 48.66 39.06
N ILE A 290 11.80 49.80 38.61
CA ILE A 290 12.36 49.93 37.25
C ILE A 290 13.58 49.04 37.07
N SER A 291 14.49 48.99 38.05
CA SER A 291 15.64 48.08 38.01
C SER A 291 15.21 46.60 38.01
N GLY A 292 14.15 46.26 38.74
CA GLY A 292 13.55 44.93 38.74
C GLY A 292 12.99 44.53 37.38
N ILE A 293 12.29 45.45 36.70
CA ILE A 293 11.75 45.25 35.36
C ILE A 293 12.88 45.05 34.34
N ILE A 294 13.93 45.88 34.37
CA ILE A 294 15.08 45.75 33.46
C ILE A 294 15.77 44.39 33.65
N ARG A 295 15.98 43.96 34.89
CA ARG A 295 16.57 42.65 35.19
C ARG A 295 15.66 41.52 34.72
N ALA A 296 14.37 41.57 35.02
CA ALA A 296 13.41 40.55 34.59
C ALA A 296 13.32 40.46 33.06
N ALA A 297 13.40 41.60 32.37
CA ALA A 297 13.47 41.64 30.91
C ALA A 297 14.76 40.98 30.39
N SER A 298 15.91 41.22 31.03
CA SER A 298 17.18 40.59 30.63
C SER A 298 17.19 39.06 30.79
N GLU A 299 16.43 38.53 31.76
CA GLU A 299 16.33 37.09 32.02
C GLU A 299 15.30 36.41 31.12
N ASN A 300 14.16 37.06 30.84
CA ASN A 300 13.05 36.50 30.08
C ASN A 300 13.04 36.90 28.58
N GLY A 301 13.99 37.71 28.12
CA GLY A 301 14.17 38.09 26.72
C GLY A 301 14.06 39.60 26.46
N PHE A 302 12.92 40.05 25.94
CA PHE A 302 12.67 41.47 25.63
C PHE A 302 11.51 42.01 26.48
N PRO A 303 11.58 43.28 26.95
CA PRO A 303 10.54 43.87 27.78
C PRO A 303 9.21 43.98 27.02
N SER A 304 8.11 43.65 27.69
CA SER A 304 6.76 43.71 27.15
C SER A 304 6.21 45.14 27.08
N ALA A 305 5.00 45.31 26.54
CA ALA A 305 4.33 46.62 26.52
C ALA A 305 3.91 47.05 27.92
N GLU A 306 3.51 46.07 28.73
CA GLU A 306 3.07 46.28 30.10
C GLU A 306 4.24 46.71 30.97
N ASP A 307 5.41 46.08 30.80
CA ASP A 307 6.64 46.45 31.51
C ASP A 307 7.03 47.91 31.29
N GLN A 308 6.93 48.37 30.03
CA GLN A 308 7.20 49.76 29.70
C GLN A 308 6.15 50.71 30.30
N ALA A 309 4.86 50.38 30.21
CA ALA A 309 3.80 51.20 30.80
C ALA A 309 3.91 51.30 32.33
N VAL A 310 4.35 50.22 33.00
CA VAL A 310 4.61 50.21 34.45
C VAL A 310 5.80 51.10 34.79
N ALA A 311 6.88 51.06 34.00
CA ALA A 311 8.03 51.93 34.22
C ALA A 311 7.70 53.42 33.98
N GLU A 312 6.92 53.74 32.94
CA GLU A 312 6.43 55.10 32.69
C GLU A 312 5.54 55.60 33.83
N ARG A 313 4.67 54.73 34.36
CA ARG A 313 3.85 55.05 35.55
C ARG A 313 4.72 55.30 36.78
N ALA A 314 5.75 54.47 37.01
CA ALA A 314 6.68 54.67 38.12
C ALA A 314 7.45 56.00 38.03
N LEU A 315 7.82 56.42 36.81
CA LEU A 315 8.42 57.74 36.57
C LEU A 315 7.41 58.86 36.88
N GLN A 316 6.16 58.74 36.44
CA GLN A 316 5.14 59.73 36.75
C GLN A 316 4.90 59.84 38.27
N GLU A 317 4.80 58.71 38.97
CA GLU A 317 4.69 58.69 40.43
C GLU A 317 5.89 59.36 41.12
N MET A 318 7.11 59.23 40.58
CA MET A 318 8.30 59.93 41.11
C MET A 318 8.19 61.45 40.92
N ARG A 319 7.66 61.91 39.78
CA ARG A 319 7.43 63.34 39.51
C ARG A 319 6.35 63.91 40.43
N ASP A 320 5.30 63.14 40.68
CA ASP A 320 4.22 63.52 41.59
C ASP A 320 4.73 63.63 43.03
N LEU A 321 5.53 62.65 43.51
CA LEU A 321 6.17 62.70 44.83
C LEU A 321 7.06 63.92 45.04
N LEU A 322 7.83 64.32 44.02
CA LEU A 322 8.64 65.55 44.08
C LEU A 322 7.77 66.80 44.15
N SER A 323 6.69 66.86 43.37
CA SER A 323 5.77 68.00 43.36
C SER A 323 5.07 68.14 44.71
N ASP A 324 4.59 67.02 45.27
CA ASP A 324 3.98 66.96 46.61
C ASP A 324 4.98 67.42 47.68
N LEU A 325 6.22 66.93 47.64
CA LEU A 325 7.26 67.34 48.59
C LEU A 325 7.58 68.84 48.47
N GLN A 326 7.74 69.36 47.25
CA GLN A 326 7.99 70.78 47.02
C GLN A 326 6.83 71.65 47.53
N GLN A 327 5.60 71.20 47.35
CA GLN A 327 4.42 71.88 47.89
C GLN A 327 4.42 71.89 49.43
N GLU A 328 4.77 70.77 50.06
CA GLU A 328 4.91 70.69 51.53
C GLU A 328 6.06 71.56 52.06
N ILE A 329 7.19 71.63 51.35
CA ILE A 329 8.28 72.56 51.69
C ILE A 329 7.78 74.01 51.63
N ALA A 330 7.06 74.40 50.58
CA ALA A 330 6.49 75.73 50.46
C ALA A 330 5.52 76.05 51.61
N ARG A 331 4.59 75.12 51.92
CA ARG A 331 3.65 75.25 53.06
C ARG A 331 4.38 75.38 54.40
N ALA A 332 5.41 74.57 54.63
CA ALA A 332 6.20 74.61 55.86
C ALA A 332 6.99 75.93 55.99
N CYS A 333 7.51 76.46 54.87
CA CYS A 333 8.19 77.76 54.86
C CYS A 333 7.23 78.91 55.19
N GLU A 334 6.02 78.89 54.64
CA GLU A 334 4.97 79.87 54.96
C GLU A 334 4.53 79.78 56.42
N GLU A 335 4.33 78.57 56.95
CA GLU A 335 3.98 78.35 58.35
C GLU A 335 5.10 78.77 59.30
N LYS A 336 6.38 78.54 58.95
CA LYS A 336 7.52 79.08 59.70
C LYS A 336 7.52 80.61 59.68
N ARG A 337 7.30 81.21 58.51
CA ARG A 337 7.20 82.67 58.39
C ARG A 337 6.07 83.23 59.25
N ARG A 338 4.89 82.59 59.24
CA ARG A 338 3.76 82.98 60.11
C ARG A 338 4.10 82.85 61.59
N ARG A 339 4.80 81.79 62.00
CA ARG A 339 5.28 81.60 63.38
C ARG A 339 6.32 82.63 63.79
N ASP A 340 7.26 82.95 62.92
CA ASP A 340 8.28 83.97 63.18
C ASP A 340 7.62 85.37 63.31
N GLU A 341 6.59 85.65 62.51
CA GLU A 341 5.76 86.86 62.61
C GLU A 341 4.90 86.88 63.90
N GLU A 342 4.26 85.76 64.26
CA GLU A 342 3.49 85.58 65.50
C GLU A 342 4.40 85.64 66.74
N GLU A 343 5.59 85.05 66.73
CA GLU A 343 6.59 85.16 67.80
C GLU A 343 7.14 86.59 67.90
N ALA A 344 7.32 87.30 66.79
CA ALA A 344 7.69 88.71 66.83
C ALA A 344 6.57 89.58 67.43
N GLN A 345 5.31 89.22 67.21
CA GLN A 345 4.15 89.85 67.85
C GLN A 345 3.98 89.42 69.31
N ALA A 346 4.26 88.16 69.64
CA ALA A 346 4.20 87.61 71.00
C ALA A 346 5.39 88.07 71.85
N LYS A 347 6.59 88.32 71.29
CA LYS A 347 7.71 89.00 71.97
C LYS A 347 7.42 90.48 72.21
N ARG A 348 6.49 91.09 71.44
CA ARG A 348 5.97 92.44 71.72
C ARG A 348 4.89 92.43 72.81
N GLN A 349 4.06 91.38 72.89
CA GLN A 349 3.02 91.24 73.92
C GLN A 349 3.52 90.59 75.23
N GLY A 350 4.57 89.78 75.15
CA GLY A 350 5.17 88.98 76.23
C GLY A 350 6.10 89.77 77.16
N SER A 351 6.30 91.07 76.89
CA SER A 351 6.91 91.99 77.85
C SER A 351 5.95 92.42 78.97
N LEU A 352 4.68 91.98 78.98
CA LEU A 352 3.69 92.50 79.94
C LEU A 352 3.20 91.53 81.02
N LEU A 353 3.29 90.21 80.90
CA LEU A 353 2.68 89.33 81.92
C LEU A 353 3.49 88.05 82.15
N GLN A 354 4.34 88.11 83.19
CA GLN A 354 4.73 86.94 84.00
C GLN A 354 3.60 86.60 84.99
N GLN A 355 3.26 85.32 85.11
CA GLN A 355 3.13 84.57 86.38
C GLN A 355 2.52 83.18 86.12
N GLY A 356 3.07 82.13 86.75
CA GLY A 356 2.47 80.77 86.83
C GLY A 356 1.29 80.71 87.83
N PRO A 357 0.86 79.55 88.37
CA PRO A 357 1.48 78.22 88.35
C PRO A 357 0.52 76.98 88.25
N GLU A 358 1.13 75.78 88.18
CA GLU A 358 0.78 74.49 88.85
C GLU A 358 -0.48 73.62 88.54
N VAL A 359 -0.22 72.30 88.34
CA VAL A 359 -0.74 71.14 89.15
C VAL A 359 -1.71 70.04 88.55
N HIS A 360 -1.32 68.76 88.78
CA HIS A 360 -2.03 67.42 88.75
C HIS A 360 -2.49 66.81 87.38
N LYS A 361 -2.59 65.48 87.08
CA LYS A 361 -2.68 64.19 87.82
C LYS A 361 -2.50 62.95 86.87
N ALA A 362 -1.88 61.87 87.40
CA ALA A 362 -2.05 60.40 87.19
C ALA A 362 -2.41 59.69 85.83
N SER A 363 -1.54 58.72 85.43
CA SER A 363 -1.70 57.27 85.04
C SER A 363 -3.06 56.69 84.54
N PRO A 364 -3.17 55.58 83.72
CA PRO A 364 -2.19 54.48 83.51
C PRO A 364 -2.12 53.83 82.08
N ALA A 365 -1.09 52.98 81.87
CA ALA A 365 -1.03 51.86 80.89
C ALA A 365 -1.69 50.59 81.51
N PRO A 366 -2.05 49.45 80.84
CA PRO A 366 -1.31 48.71 79.79
C PRO A 366 -2.22 48.00 78.72
N SER A 367 -1.74 47.35 77.65
CA SER A 367 -1.32 45.94 77.68
C SER A 367 -1.07 45.39 76.25
N GLN A 368 0.10 44.75 76.12
CA GLN A 368 0.37 43.45 75.48
C GLN A 368 -0.14 43.11 74.05
N GLY A 369 0.80 42.99 73.10
CA GLY A 369 0.89 41.76 72.28
C GLY A 369 1.61 40.65 73.07
N PRO A 370 1.89 39.42 72.54
CA PRO A 370 1.91 39.02 71.12
C PRO A 370 1.43 37.55 70.82
N ALA A 371 1.45 37.19 69.52
CA ALA A 371 1.86 35.92 68.89
C ALA A 371 1.39 34.51 69.37
N GLY A 372 1.03 33.67 68.37
CA GLY A 372 1.14 32.20 68.36
C GLY A 372 -0.07 31.50 67.74
N LYS A 373 -0.10 31.16 66.44
CA LYS A 373 0.36 29.89 65.79
C LYS A 373 -0.04 28.59 66.52
N GLN A 374 -1.00 27.86 65.96
CA GLN A 374 -1.11 26.37 65.94
C GLN A 374 -1.84 26.00 64.62
N ASN A 375 -1.13 25.56 63.58
CA ASN A 375 -0.87 24.14 63.21
C ASN A 375 -2.15 23.34 62.94
N GLU A 376 -2.55 23.31 61.66
CA GLU A 376 -3.41 22.26 61.10
C GLU A 376 -2.54 21.04 60.78
N ASP A 377 -2.68 19.99 61.58
CA ASP A 377 -2.08 18.69 61.33
C ASP A 377 -2.83 17.98 60.19
N LEU A 378 -2.10 17.81 59.09
CA LEU A 378 -2.47 17.04 57.91
C LEU A 378 -2.40 15.53 58.25
N GLN A 379 -3.48 14.95 58.75
CA GLN A 379 -3.60 13.50 58.85
C GLN A 379 -3.82 12.90 57.45
N VAL A 380 -2.76 12.30 56.89
CA VAL A 380 -2.83 11.40 55.73
C VAL A 380 -3.53 10.11 56.15
N LYS A 381 -4.87 10.13 56.13
CA LYS A 381 -5.68 8.92 55.97
C LYS A 381 -6.18 8.92 54.54
N VAL A 382 -5.77 7.93 53.75
CA VAL A 382 -6.41 7.64 52.47
C VAL A 382 -7.90 7.49 52.76
N GLN A 383 -8.72 8.41 52.28
CA GLN A 383 -10.17 8.38 52.53
C GLN A 383 -10.73 7.05 52.05
N ASP A 384 -11.54 6.38 52.89
CA ASP A 384 -12.19 5.11 52.56
C ASP A 384 -13.04 5.20 51.28
N SER A 385 -13.54 6.40 50.96
CA SER A 385 -14.24 6.70 49.71
C SER A 385 -13.37 6.51 48.46
N THR A 386 -12.08 6.86 48.52
CA THR A 386 -11.13 6.65 47.41
C THR A 386 -10.81 5.17 47.22
N MET A 387 -10.71 4.41 48.33
CA MET A 387 -10.49 2.97 48.27
C MET A 387 -11.71 2.22 47.72
N GLN A 388 -12.92 2.61 48.12
CA GLN A 388 -14.16 2.05 47.57
C GLN A 388 -14.31 2.35 46.07
N TRP A 389 -13.99 3.58 45.63
CA TRP A 389 -14.01 3.93 44.21
C TRP A 389 -13.00 3.12 43.39
N TYR A 390 -11.79 2.93 43.93
CA TYR A 390 -10.78 2.08 43.30
C TYR A 390 -11.26 0.63 43.17
N GLN A 391 -11.91 0.10 44.20
CA GLN A 391 -12.42 -1.27 44.22
C GLN A 391 -13.57 -1.46 43.20
N GLN A 392 -14.48 -0.49 43.10
CA GLN A 392 -15.51 -0.46 42.06
C GLN A 392 -14.90 -0.41 40.64
N LEU A 393 -13.83 0.38 40.45
CA LEU A 393 -13.15 0.46 39.15
C LEU A 393 -12.47 -0.87 38.78
N GLN A 394 -11.87 -1.55 39.76
CA GLN A 394 -11.28 -2.88 39.57
C GLN A 394 -12.33 -3.94 39.24
N GLU A 395 -13.47 -3.93 39.95
CA GLU A 395 -14.59 -4.83 39.66
C GLU A 395 -15.16 -4.60 38.26
N ALA A 396 -15.37 -3.34 37.88
CA ALA A 396 -15.84 -2.98 36.53
C ALA A 396 -14.82 -3.38 35.45
N SER A 397 -13.52 -3.24 35.71
CA SER A 397 -12.45 -3.72 34.83
C SER A 397 -12.49 -5.25 34.68
N GLY A 398 -12.66 -5.98 35.79
CA GLY A 398 -12.82 -7.43 35.79
C GLY A 398 -14.04 -7.89 34.98
N GLN A 399 -15.18 -7.23 35.14
CA GLN A 399 -16.39 -7.51 34.36
C GLN A 399 -16.18 -7.27 32.86
N CYS A 400 -15.46 -6.22 32.46
CA CYS A 400 -15.06 -5.99 31.08
C CYS A 400 -14.19 -7.13 30.54
N VAL A 401 -13.19 -7.61 31.31
CA VAL A 401 -12.34 -8.73 30.89
C VAL A 401 -13.17 -10.00 30.65
N LEU A 402 -14.14 -10.28 31.52
CA LEU A 402 -15.04 -11.43 31.38
C LEU A 402 -15.96 -11.30 30.16
N ALA A 403 -16.48 -10.10 29.87
CA ALA A 403 -17.32 -9.86 28.70
C ALA A 403 -16.60 -10.17 27.36
N PHE A 404 -15.28 -10.03 27.31
CA PHE A 404 -14.46 -10.34 26.13
C PHE A 404 -13.71 -11.68 26.24
N GLU A 405 -13.99 -12.52 27.25
CA GLU A 405 -13.36 -13.82 27.43
C GLU A 405 -13.57 -14.74 26.21
N GLY A 406 -14.78 -14.74 25.62
CA GLY A 406 -15.09 -15.51 24.42
C GLY A 406 -14.25 -15.12 23.20
N LEU A 407 -13.89 -13.84 23.06
CA LEU A 407 -13.02 -13.36 21.97
C LEU A 407 -11.54 -13.66 22.25
N THR A 408 -11.12 -13.60 23.52
CA THR A 408 -9.73 -13.80 23.91
C THR A 408 -9.32 -15.27 23.96
N SER A 409 -10.24 -16.17 24.32
CA SER A 409 -10.05 -17.63 24.47
C SER A 409 -10.46 -18.46 23.25
N SER A 410 -11.03 -17.84 22.21
CA SER A 410 -11.48 -18.54 21.00
C SER A 410 -10.36 -19.32 20.29
N LYS A 411 -10.66 -20.56 19.89
CA LYS A 411 -9.75 -21.44 19.13
C LYS A 411 -9.80 -21.20 17.62
N ASP A 412 -10.81 -20.47 17.14
CA ASP A 412 -11.02 -20.17 15.73
C ASP A 412 -9.91 -19.26 15.15
N SER A 413 -9.48 -19.54 13.92
CA SER A 413 -8.38 -18.83 13.26
C SER A 413 -8.81 -17.43 12.81
N GLN A 414 -10.08 -17.25 12.42
CA GLN A 414 -10.61 -15.95 12.04
C GLN A 414 -10.79 -15.05 13.26
N ALA A 415 -11.35 -15.58 14.36
CA ALA A 415 -11.44 -14.85 15.64
C ALA A 415 -10.06 -14.40 16.16
N LYS A 416 -9.03 -15.26 16.07
CA LYS A 416 -7.65 -14.90 16.45
C LYS A 416 -7.05 -13.79 15.57
N LYS A 417 -7.34 -13.82 14.27
CA LYS A 417 -6.90 -12.77 13.34
C LYS A 417 -7.54 -11.43 13.70
N ILE A 418 -8.86 -11.41 13.91
CA ILE A 418 -9.61 -10.20 14.29
C ILE A 418 -9.10 -9.67 15.63
N LYS A 419 -8.90 -10.53 16.63
CA LYS A 419 -8.29 -10.17 17.92
C LYS A 419 -6.93 -9.48 17.75
N MET A 420 -6.04 -10.08 16.96
CA MET A 420 -4.70 -9.55 16.74
C MET A 420 -4.73 -8.21 15.99
N ASP A 421 -5.56 -8.10 14.96
CA ASP A 421 -5.67 -6.88 14.15
C ASP A 421 -6.30 -5.74 14.97
N LEU A 422 -7.32 -6.02 15.79
CA LEU A 422 -7.94 -5.06 16.69
C LEU A 422 -6.95 -4.58 17.76
N GLN A 423 -6.22 -5.50 18.39
CA GLN A 423 -5.20 -5.15 19.37
C GLN A 423 -4.13 -4.25 18.75
N LYS A 424 -3.61 -4.60 17.56
CA LYS A 424 -2.63 -3.78 16.84
C LYS A 424 -3.18 -2.39 16.52
N ALA A 425 -4.38 -2.31 15.95
CA ALA A 425 -4.99 -1.03 15.58
C ALA A 425 -5.24 -0.12 16.79
N ALA A 426 -5.53 -0.68 17.96
CA ALA A 426 -5.75 0.08 19.19
C ALA A 426 -4.46 0.50 19.89
N THR A 427 -3.41 -0.34 19.90
CA THR A 427 -2.17 -0.05 20.65
C THR A 427 -1.16 0.78 19.88
N ILE A 428 -1.07 0.62 18.55
CA ILE A 428 -0.09 1.34 17.72
C ILE A 428 -0.24 2.87 17.83
N PRO A 429 -1.46 3.46 17.76
CA PRO A 429 -1.61 4.91 17.91
C PRO A 429 -1.10 5.43 19.25
N VAL A 430 -1.31 4.67 20.34
CA VAL A 430 -0.82 5.03 21.68
C VAL A 430 0.71 4.94 21.76
N SER A 431 1.30 3.90 21.17
CA SER A 431 2.76 3.73 21.09
C SER A 431 3.45 4.78 20.22
N GLN A 432 2.71 5.46 19.35
CA GLN A 432 3.22 6.52 18.46
C GLN A 432 3.09 7.92 19.05
N ILE A 433 2.52 8.07 20.26
CA ILE A 433 2.48 9.36 20.97
C ILE A 433 3.89 9.65 21.53
N SER A 434 4.74 10.26 20.70
CA SER A 434 6.01 10.85 21.12
C SER A 434 5.89 12.37 21.19
N THR A 435 6.45 12.96 22.25
CA THR A 435 6.39 14.40 22.63
C THR A 435 7.03 15.38 21.64
N ILE A 436 7.41 14.96 20.43
CA ILE A 436 8.33 15.71 19.56
C ILE A 436 7.60 16.68 18.61
N ALA A 437 6.31 16.51 18.31
CA ALA A 437 5.52 17.55 17.65
C ALA A 437 4.02 17.27 17.68
N GLY A 438 3.23 18.15 18.29
CA GLY A 438 1.77 18.19 18.18
C GLY A 438 1.28 18.64 16.80
N ARG A 439 1.80 18.05 15.72
CA ARG A 439 1.40 18.37 14.34
C ARG A 439 1.08 17.11 13.57
N SER A 440 -0.05 16.50 13.92
CA SER A 440 -0.73 15.55 13.06
C SER A 440 -2.21 15.91 13.06
N GLU A 441 -2.62 16.71 12.06
CA GLU A 441 -4.03 16.91 11.71
C GLU A 441 -4.65 15.62 11.14
N ALA A 442 -3.84 14.60 10.83
CA ALA A 442 -4.32 13.28 10.44
C ALA A 442 -4.90 12.47 11.62
N LEU A 443 -4.48 12.72 12.87
CA LEU A 443 -5.03 12.01 14.03
C LEU A 443 -6.36 12.61 14.54
N ARG A 444 -6.70 13.87 14.22
CA ARG A 444 -8.01 14.42 14.64
C ARG A 444 -9.18 13.81 13.87
N THR A 445 -9.00 13.51 12.58
CA THR A 445 -10.03 12.84 11.77
C THR A 445 -10.06 11.33 11.98
N TRP A 446 -8.92 10.68 12.22
CA TRP A 446 -8.84 9.24 12.48
C TRP A 446 -9.13 8.83 13.92
N LEU A 447 -9.03 9.73 14.91
CA LEU A 447 -9.49 9.42 16.28
C LEU A 447 -10.98 9.67 16.42
N LEU A 448 -11.55 10.70 15.79
CA LEU A 448 -12.97 11.01 15.98
C LEU A 448 -13.90 10.05 15.22
N ALA A 449 -13.57 9.60 14.00
CA ALA A 449 -14.49 8.74 13.26
C ALA A 449 -14.68 7.34 13.92
N PRO A 450 -13.64 6.61 14.34
CA PRO A 450 -13.79 5.34 15.02
C PRO A 450 -14.32 5.49 16.45
N PHE A 451 -13.95 6.54 17.20
CA PHE A 451 -14.55 6.78 18.53
C PHE A 451 -16.03 7.11 18.44
N TYR A 452 -16.45 7.88 17.44
CA TYR A 452 -17.87 8.20 17.26
C TYR A 452 -18.66 6.95 16.84
N TYR A 453 -18.10 6.08 16.00
CA TYR A 453 -18.71 4.79 15.70
C TYR A 453 -18.70 3.83 16.90
N PHE A 454 -17.65 3.82 17.71
CA PHE A 454 -17.56 2.97 18.90
C PHE A 454 -18.53 3.44 20.01
N LEU A 455 -18.63 4.75 20.28
CA LEU A 455 -19.64 5.31 21.19
C LEU A 455 -21.05 5.09 20.66
N ARG A 456 -21.29 5.25 19.36
CA ARG A 456 -22.62 5.07 18.76
C ARG A 456 -23.03 3.59 18.73
N LEU A 457 -22.09 2.66 18.55
CA LEU A 457 -22.33 1.22 18.66
C LEU A 457 -22.53 0.79 20.11
N GLN A 458 -21.80 1.39 21.06
CA GLN A 458 -21.95 1.12 22.49
C GLN A 458 -23.27 1.68 23.05
N ILE A 459 -23.74 2.84 22.56
CA ILE A 459 -25.06 3.38 22.87
C ILE A 459 -26.17 2.55 22.20
N TYR A 460 -25.99 2.13 20.94
CA TYR A 460 -26.98 1.25 20.28
C TYR A 460 -27.08 -0.12 20.97
N LEU A 461 -25.98 -0.78 21.32
CA LEU A 461 -26.03 -2.05 22.04
C LEU A 461 -26.62 -1.90 23.46
N SER A 462 -26.43 -0.76 24.13
CA SER A 462 -27.02 -0.51 25.45
C SER A 462 -28.52 -0.22 25.40
N VAL A 463 -29.03 0.34 24.29
CA VAL A 463 -30.47 0.63 24.10
C VAL A 463 -31.25 -0.56 23.55
N THR A 464 -30.57 -1.55 22.95
CA THR A 464 -31.22 -2.75 22.39
C THR A 464 -31.27 -3.93 23.38
N PHE A 465 -30.66 -3.79 24.56
CA PHE A 465 -30.59 -4.82 25.61
C PHE A 465 -31.18 -4.37 26.97
N LEU A 466 -32.11 -3.41 26.91
CA LEU A 466 -32.94 -2.97 28.04
C LEU A 466 -34.40 -3.34 27.77
#